data_AF-A0A3L7T0D8-F1
#
_entry.id   AF-A0A3L7T0D8-F1
#
_cell.length_a   1.000
_cell.length_b   1.000
_cell.length_c   1.000
_cell.angle_alpha   90.00
_cell.angle_beta   90.00
_cell.angle_gamma   90.00
#
_symmetry.space_group_name_H-M   'P 1'
#
loop_
_entity.id
_entity.type
_entity.pdbx_description
1 polymer ?
#
loop_
_entity_poly.entity_id
_entity_poly.type
_entity_poly.pdbx_seq_one_letter_code
_entity_poly.pdbx_strand_id
1 'polypeptide(L)'
;MPECCGIVCALNPLCCEITWDQACADAAIDGCDGINCPAIGLCTEAHPTPGCSDFQCCDLVSSIDGWCSWASWDELCARMATQVCGQGMCPIDVSGAIDEAEPCYQRLSDGCGIGYASGRIVTECGVSMKGRVASGGPRDLEWFAMDGVGRRRVRLTLEAEFPVELQYFRGDCEGPNEVKWLIAPALCTGALSLNFIVDNGASSMILGAGNSDESLRNGLDCDEINPDNPPQPDDPPPEMLFGARWRVRVDCLAIGDIDGNGTVGPQDVATLLNAWGAVAAGFAFDPRAIDADLDGNGVVGAPDIAVLFNSW
;
A
#
# COMPACT_ATOMS: atom_id res chain seq x y z
N MET A 1 -18.71 21.22 13.73
CA MET A 1 -17.45 20.74 14.30
C MET A 1 -17.77 20.00 15.59
N PRO A 2 -18.07 18.68 15.52
CA PRO A 2 -18.61 17.92 16.65
C PRO A 2 -17.73 17.98 17.92
N GLU A 3 -16.42 17.92 17.75
CA GLU A 3 -15.46 17.99 18.86
C GLU A 3 -15.46 19.36 19.56
N CYS A 4 -15.42 20.45 18.80
CA CYS A 4 -15.51 21.81 19.36
C CYS A 4 -16.83 22.07 20.08
N CYS A 5 -17.94 21.56 19.55
CA CYS A 5 -19.22 21.62 20.25
C CYS A 5 -19.12 20.92 21.61
N GLY A 6 -18.54 19.71 21.68
CA GLY A 6 -18.32 18.99 22.93
C GLY A 6 -17.46 19.77 23.94
N ILE A 7 -16.34 20.35 23.49
CA ILE A 7 -15.45 21.16 24.34
C ILE A 7 -16.20 22.38 24.90
N VAL A 8 -16.90 23.14 24.05
CA VAL A 8 -17.64 24.33 24.47
C VAL A 8 -18.80 23.96 25.41
N CYS A 9 -19.50 22.85 25.17
CA CYS A 9 -20.52 22.34 26.10
C CYS A 9 -19.94 21.98 27.47
N ALA A 10 -18.74 21.38 27.51
CA ALA A 10 -18.07 21.01 28.76
C ALA A 10 -17.58 22.24 29.54
N LEU A 11 -17.14 23.28 28.83
CA LEU A 11 -16.76 24.56 29.43
C LEU A 11 -17.99 25.34 29.94
N ASN A 12 -19.10 25.31 29.20
CA ASN A 12 -20.34 25.97 29.56
C ASN A 12 -21.58 25.21 29.04
N PRO A 13 -22.28 24.44 29.91
CA PRO A 13 -23.46 23.67 29.53
C PRO A 13 -24.59 24.51 28.91
N LEU A 14 -24.68 25.81 29.25
CA LEU A 14 -25.71 26.71 28.71
C LEU A 14 -25.61 26.88 27.19
N CYS A 15 -24.41 26.74 26.62
CA CYS A 15 -24.17 26.82 25.18
C CYS A 15 -24.87 25.71 24.38
N CYS A 16 -25.21 24.60 25.05
CA CYS A 16 -25.79 23.42 24.42
C CYS A 16 -27.20 23.10 24.95
N GLU A 17 -27.54 23.60 26.14
CA GLU A 17 -28.86 23.41 26.75
C GLU A 17 -29.85 24.54 26.44
N ILE A 18 -29.36 25.76 26.16
CA ILE A 18 -30.22 26.94 25.96
C ILE A 18 -30.02 27.54 24.57
N THR A 19 -28.92 28.25 24.37
CA THR A 19 -28.67 28.97 23.12
C THR A 19 -27.20 29.34 23.00
N TRP A 20 -26.73 29.42 21.76
CA TRP A 20 -25.38 29.85 21.44
C TRP A 20 -25.30 31.37 21.46
N ASP A 21 -24.43 31.93 22.30
CA ASP A 21 -24.22 33.37 22.44
C ASP A 21 -22.75 33.78 22.27
N GLN A 22 -22.42 35.05 22.52
CA GLN A 22 -21.05 35.57 22.40
C GLN A 22 -20.09 34.89 23.38
N ALA A 23 -20.53 34.51 24.58
CA ALA A 23 -19.66 33.83 25.54
C ALA A 23 -19.32 32.41 25.05
N CYS A 24 -20.26 31.74 24.38
CA CYS A 24 -20.00 30.46 23.71
C CYS A 24 -19.02 30.62 22.53
N ALA A 25 -19.15 31.69 21.76
CA ALA A 25 -18.22 32.00 20.67
C ALA A 25 -16.81 32.31 21.20
N ASP A 26 -16.67 33.09 22.27
CA ASP A 26 -15.39 33.42 22.88
C ASP A 26 -14.73 32.17 23.49
N ALA A 27 -15.51 31.30 24.15
CA ALA A 27 -15.03 30.01 24.64
C ALA A 27 -14.58 29.08 23.50
N ALA A 28 -15.21 29.17 22.33
CA ALA A 28 -14.80 28.40 21.15
C ALA A 28 -13.48 28.89 20.56
N ILE A 29 -13.20 30.21 20.59
CA ILE A 29 -11.93 30.77 20.09
C ILE A 29 -10.75 30.16 20.84
N ASP A 30 -10.85 30.05 22.17
CA ASP A 30 -9.77 29.51 23.00
C ASP A 30 -9.81 27.97 23.09
N GLY A 31 -11.00 27.38 23.18
CA GLY A 31 -11.19 25.96 23.42
C GLY A 31 -11.09 25.08 22.17
N CYS A 32 -11.26 25.65 20.98
CA CYS A 32 -11.25 24.92 19.72
C CYS A 32 -10.07 25.27 18.82
N ASP A 33 -9.10 26.02 19.33
CA ASP A 33 -7.85 26.31 18.62
C ASP A 33 -7.17 25.01 18.19
N GLY A 34 -6.75 24.93 16.93
CA GLY A 34 -6.15 23.74 16.33
C GLY A 34 -7.12 22.68 15.80
N ILE A 35 -8.43 22.80 16.00
CA ILE A 35 -9.41 21.90 15.36
C ILE A 35 -9.75 22.42 13.96
N ASN A 36 -9.22 21.76 12.93
CA ASN A 36 -9.33 22.21 11.55
C ASN A 36 -10.29 21.35 10.68
N CYS A 37 -11.05 20.44 11.30
CA CYS A 37 -12.02 19.61 10.59
C CYS A 37 -13.46 19.80 11.11
N PRO A 38 -14.44 20.24 10.28
CA PRO A 38 -14.26 20.74 8.92
C PRO A 38 -13.75 22.19 8.89
N ALA A 39 -13.08 22.58 7.81
CA ALA A 39 -12.63 23.94 7.52
C ALA A 39 -13.12 24.44 6.15
N ILE A 40 -12.83 25.70 5.81
CA ILE A 40 -13.18 26.26 4.49
C ILE A 40 -12.27 25.66 3.43
N GLY A 41 -12.84 25.16 2.33
CA GLY A 41 -12.12 24.66 1.17
C GLY A 41 -12.61 23.29 0.71
N LEU A 42 -12.36 22.93 -0.55
CA LEU A 42 -12.72 21.61 -1.08
C LEU A 42 -11.64 20.59 -0.71
N CYS A 43 -12.03 19.42 -0.22
CA CYS A 43 -11.05 18.38 0.17
C CYS A 43 -10.21 17.87 -1.01
N THR A 44 -10.70 17.98 -2.23
CA THR A 44 -9.98 17.51 -3.43
C THR A 44 -9.18 18.63 -4.11
N GLU A 45 -9.06 19.82 -3.51
CA GLU A 45 -8.30 20.94 -4.05
C GLU A 45 -7.35 21.51 -3.01
N ALA A 46 -6.11 21.76 -3.40
CA ALA A 46 -5.12 22.37 -2.50
C ALA A 46 -5.48 23.83 -2.16
N HIS A 47 -5.30 24.22 -0.91
CA HIS A 47 -5.58 25.57 -0.43
C HIS A 47 -4.73 25.95 0.80
N PRO A 48 -4.54 27.25 1.10
CA PRO A 48 -3.52 27.71 2.06
C PRO A 48 -3.90 27.49 3.53
N THR A 49 -5.15 27.14 3.83
CA THR A 49 -5.62 26.84 5.19
C THR A 49 -5.60 25.33 5.46
N PRO A 50 -5.43 24.88 6.71
CA PRO A 50 -5.53 23.47 7.09
C PRO A 50 -6.97 22.95 7.03
N GLY A 51 -7.11 21.63 6.89
CA GLY A 51 -8.38 20.90 6.84
C GLY A 51 -9.21 21.17 5.59
N CYS A 52 -10.46 20.68 5.53
CA CYS A 52 -11.35 20.90 4.39
C CYS A 52 -12.84 20.80 4.80
N SER A 53 -13.75 21.12 3.88
CA SER A 53 -15.18 21.31 4.20
C SER A 53 -15.98 20.07 4.51
N ASP A 54 -15.54 18.89 4.08
CA ASP A 54 -16.14 17.62 4.45
C ASP A 54 -15.47 17.11 5.73
N PHE A 55 -16.22 17.05 6.83
CA PHE A 55 -15.71 16.60 8.12
C PHE A 55 -15.15 15.18 8.07
N GLN A 56 -15.88 14.23 7.46
CA GLN A 56 -15.45 12.81 7.46
C GLN A 56 -14.19 12.63 6.62
N CYS A 57 -14.10 13.32 5.48
CA CYS A 57 -12.92 13.29 4.64
C CYS A 57 -11.72 14.00 5.30
N CYS A 58 -11.95 15.17 5.89
CA CYS A 58 -10.93 15.94 6.58
C CYS A 58 -10.32 15.14 7.73
N ASP A 59 -11.17 14.54 8.56
CA ASP A 59 -10.78 13.72 9.71
C ASP A 59 -9.96 12.51 9.25
N LEU A 60 -10.46 11.74 8.27
CA LEU A 60 -9.77 10.59 7.70
C LEU A 60 -8.36 10.94 7.17
N VAL A 61 -8.24 12.00 6.37
CA VAL A 61 -6.94 12.43 5.81
C VAL A 61 -6.02 12.92 6.92
N SER A 62 -6.56 13.60 7.94
CA SER A 62 -5.78 14.11 9.07
C SER A 62 -5.29 13.02 10.02
N SER A 63 -6.04 11.92 10.18
CA SER A 63 -5.59 10.73 10.90
C SER A 63 -4.45 10.02 10.17
N ILE A 64 -4.46 10.05 8.84
CA ILE A 64 -3.39 9.50 8.01
C ILE A 64 -2.14 10.39 8.06
N ASP A 65 -2.31 11.67 7.75
CA ASP A 65 -1.25 12.69 7.77
C ASP A 65 -1.70 13.92 8.57
N GLY A 66 -1.16 14.04 9.78
CA GLY A 66 -1.44 15.15 10.68
C GLY A 66 -0.99 16.52 10.13
N TRP A 67 -0.14 16.57 9.10
CA TRP A 67 0.23 17.82 8.44
C TRP A 67 -0.99 18.50 7.78
N CYS A 68 -1.93 17.71 7.25
CA CYS A 68 -3.13 18.20 6.56
C CYS A 68 -4.10 18.98 7.46
N SER A 69 -4.03 18.78 8.78
CA SER A 69 -4.77 19.56 9.78
C SER A 69 -3.94 20.61 10.51
N TRP A 70 -2.63 20.74 10.23
CA TRP A 70 -1.75 21.65 10.97
C TRP A 70 -1.26 22.86 10.16
N ALA A 71 -0.80 22.64 8.92
CA ALA A 71 -0.20 23.70 8.10
C ALA A 71 -1.16 24.21 7.01
N SER A 72 -1.18 23.51 5.88
CA SER A 72 -2.02 23.82 4.72
C SER A 72 -2.53 22.52 4.12
N TRP A 73 -3.75 22.55 3.60
CA TRP A 73 -4.27 21.47 2.77
C TRP A 73 -3.59 21.53 1.39
N ASP A 74 -2.42 20.90 1.25
CA ASP A 74 -1.62 20.99 0.03
C ASP A 74 -2.03 19.95 -1.05
N GLU A 75 -1.22 19.83 -2.11
CA GLU A 75 -1.49 18.89 -3.21
C GLU A 75 -1.43 17.41 -2.77
N LEU A 76 -0.69 17.08 -1.72
CA LEU A 76 -0.64 15.72 -1.16
C LEU A 76 -1.92 15.43 -0.40
N CYS A 77 -2.35 16.34 0.48
CA CYS A 77 -3.63 16.23 1.20
C CYS A 77 -4.82 16.09 0.24
N ALA A 78 -4.88 16.93 -0.80
CA ALA A 78 -5.96 16.89 -1.78
C ALA A 78 -5.99 15.61 -2.61
N ARG A 79 -4.82 15.05 -2.91
CA ARG A 79 -4.70 13.80 -3.66
C ARG A 79 -5.03 12.59 -2.80
N MET A 80 -4.56 12.56 -1.54
CA MET A 80 -4.96 11.57 -0.55
C MET A 80 -6.48 11.56 -0.43
N ALA A 81 -7.10 12.71 -0.25
CA ALA A 81 -8.56 12.83 -0.17
C ALA A 81 -9.27 12.23 -1.40
N THR A 82 -8.74 12.44 -2.59
CA THR A 82 -9.29 11.84 -3.82
C THR A 82 -9.16 10.31 -3.83
N GLN A 83 -8.13 9.76 -3.17
CA GLN A 83 -7.87 8.32 -3.10
C GLN A 83 -8.69 7.62 -2.01
N VAL A 84 -8.87 8.24 -0.84
CA VAL A 84 -9.43 7.57 0.35
C VAL A 84 -10.83 8.05 0.72
N CYS A 85 -11.20 9.30 0.42
CA CYS A 85 -12.50 9.81 0.85
C CYS A 85 -13.66 9.22 0.04
N GLY A 86 -14.74 8.89 0.75
CA GLY A 86 -15.91 8.23 0.16
C GLY A 86 -15.67 6.74 -0.19
N GLN A 87 -14.47 6.21 0.08
CA GLN A 87 -14.20 4.78 0.01
C GLN A 87 -14.58 4.15 1.35
N GLY A 88 -15.29 3.02 1.29
CA GLY A 88 -15.54 2.18 2.46
C GLY A 88 -14.48 1.07 2.57
N MET A 89 -14.52 0.33 3.67
CA MET A 89 -13.75 -0.92 3.77
C MET A 89 -14.14 -1.86 2.63
N CYS A 90 -13.16 -2.38 1.90
CA CYS A 90 -13.35 -3.42 0.89
C CYS A 90 -12.82 -4.76 1.44
N PRO A 91 -13.69 -5.58 2.05
CA PRO A 91 -13.25 -6.84 2.59
C PRO A 91 -12.85 -7.80 1.47
N ILE A 92 -11.77 -8.56 1.69
CA ILE A 92 -11.29 -9.58 0.76
C ILE A 92 -11.62 -10.99 1.26
N ASP A 93 -11.73 -11.95 0.34
CA ASP A 93 -11.85 -13.36 0.69
C ASP A 93 -10.47 -14.00 0.85
N VAL A 94 -10.07 -14.22 2.10
CA VAL A 94 -8.82 -14.93 2.46
C VAL A 94 -9.01 -16.44 2.67
N SER A 95 -10.19 -16.98 2.36
CA SER A 95 -10.46 -18.40 2.55
C SER A 95 -9.56 -19.27 1.65
N GLY A 96 -9.08 -20.38 2.20
CA GLY A 96 -8.20 -21.33 1.50
C GLY A 96 -6.75 -20.87 1.31
N ALA A 97 -6.38 -19.64 1.69
CA ALA A 97 -4.99 -19.18 1.69
C ALA A 97 -4.25 -19.65 2.96
N ILE A 98 -2.96 -19.96 2.80
CA ILE A 98 -2.07 -20.34 3.90
C ILE A 98 -1.73 -19.10 4.70
N ASP A 99 -1.91 -19.20 6.02
CA ASP A 99 -1.54 -18.15 6.96
C ASP A 99 -0.01 -18.07 7.08
N GLU A 100 0.53 -16.86 7.02
CA GLU A 100 1.98 -16.63 7.18
C GLU A 100 2.51 -16.90 8.60
N ALA A 101 1.61 -17.13 9.56
CA ALA A 101 1.94 -17.38 10.97
C ALA A 101 2.59 -16.19 11.68
N GLU A 102 2.12 -14.98 11.35
CA GLU A 102 2.50 -13.74 12.00
C GLU A 102 1.30 -13.12 12.74
N PRO A 103 1.39 -12.95 14.08
CA PRO A 103 0.44 -12.12 14.81
C PRO A 103 0.57 -10.66 14.39
N CYS A 104 -0.55 -9.95 14.24
CA CYS A 104 -0.58 -8.63 13.61
C CYS A 104 0.17 -7.51 14.38
N TYR A 105 0.47 -7.72 15.66
CA TYR A 105 1.28 -6.80 16.48
C TYR A 105 2.78 -7.17 16.49
N GLN A 106 3.17 -8.19 15.74
CA GLN A 106 4.56 -8.55 15.49
C GLN A 106 4.99 -8.04 14.11
N ARG A 107 6.28 -8.24 13.80
CA ARG A 107 6.95 -7.80 12.56
C ARG A 107 7.97 -8.87 12.16
N LEU A 108 7.52 -10.12 12.00
CA LEU A 108 8.32 -11.31 11.74
C LEU A 108 8.70 -11.48 10.25
N SER A 109 8.09 -10.71 9.35
CA SER A 109 8.38 -10.68 7.91
C SER A 109 9.03 -9.38 7.41
N ASP A 110 9.59 -8.56 8.32
CA ASP A 110 10.15 -7.22 8.06
C ASP A 110 11.56 -7.21 7.39
N GLY A 111 11.92 -8.30 6.72
CA GLY A 111 13.13 -8.42 5.91
C GLY A 111 14.41 -7.98 6.62
N CYS A 112 15.06 -6.94 6.09
CA CYS A 112 16.31 -6.41 6.63
C CYS A 112 16.20 -5.93 8.09
N GLY A 113 15.00 -5.57 8.57
CA GLY A 113 14.78 -5.08 9.94
C GLY A 113 15.01 -6.13 11.02
N ILE A 114 14.86 -7.42 10.68
CA ILE A 114 14.96 -8.55 11.61
C ILE A 114 15.94 -9.64 11.14
N GLY A 115 16.35 -9.61 9.87
CA GLY A 115 17.34 -10.50 9.28
C GLY A 115 16.91 -10.97 7.90
N TYR A 116 17.75 -10.75 6.87
CA TYR A 116 17.36 -10.96 5.47
C TYR A 116 16.79 -12.36 5.15
N ALA A 117 17.37 -13.44 5.67
CA ALA A 117 16.91 -14.78 5.35
C ALA A 117 15.68 -15.20 6.19
N SER A 118 15.63 -14.80 7.45
CA SER A 118 14.59 -15.21 8.41
C SER A 118 13.36 -14.31 8.38
N GLY A 119 13.52 -13.05 7.99
CA GLY A 119 12.45 -12.06 7.90
C GLY A 119 11.78 -12.02 6.56
N ARG A 120 11.75 -13.12 5.81
CA ARG A 120 11.07 -13.16 4.51
C ARG A 120 10.14 -14.35 4.41
N ILE A 121 8.96 -14.08 3.85
CA ILE A 121 7.95 -15.07 3.53
C ILE A 121 8.41 -15.86 2.31
N VAL A 122 8.54 -17.17 2.48
CA VAL A 122 8.84 -18.08 1.37
C VAL A 122 7.52 -18.52 0.75
N THR A 123 7.33 -18.21 -0.52
CA THR A 123 6.13 -18.59 -1.28
C THR A 123 6.37 -19.86 -2.09
N GLU A 124 5.34 -20.68 -2.21
CA GLU A 124 5.30 -21.80 -3.16
C GLU A 124 4.52 -21.40 -4.41
N CYS A 125 5.03 -21.79 -5.58
CA CYS A 125 4.38 -21.47 -6.85
C CYS A 125 2.94 -22.00 -6.88
N GLY A 126 1.98 -21.12 -7.18
CA GLY A 126 0.55 -21.42 -7.29
C GLY A 126 -0.20 -21.54 -5.96
N VAL A 127 0.47 -21.27 -4.84
CA VAL A 127 -0.14 -21.27 -3.51
C VAL A 127 -0.52 -19.84 -3.13
N SER A 128 -1.74 -19.67 -2.61
CA SER A 128 -2.17 -18.40 -2.02
C SER A 128 -1.75 -18.34 -0.56
N MET A 129 -1.16 -17.22 -0.17
CA MET A 129 -0.86 -16.87 1.22
C MET A 129 -1.73 -15.69 1.64
N LYS A 130 -1.90 -15.55 2.95
CA LYS A 130 -2.63 -14.44 3.58
C LYS A 130 -1.87 -14.01 4.83
N GLY A 131 -2.15 -12.77 5.23
CA GLY A 131 -1.54 -12.15 6.38
C GLY A 131 -2.21 -10.83 6.72
N ARG A 132 -1.54 -10.05 7.55
CA ARG A 132 -2.00 -8.74 8.00
C ARG A 132 -0.83 -7.78 8.09
N VAL A 133 -1.06 -6.52 7.71
CA VAL A 133 -0.11 -5.44 7.99
C VAL A 133 -0.69 -4.44 8.98
N ALA A 134 0.15 -3.90 9.86
CA ALA A 134 -0.17 -2.75 10.68
C ALA A 134 0.65 -1.50 10.30
N SER A 135 -0.01 -0.34 10.14
CA SER A 135 0.66 0.96 9.98
C SER A 135 0.85 1.60 11.35
N GLY A 136 1.90 1.18 12.05
CA GLY A 136 2.38 1.78 13.29
C GLY A 136 3.88 2.09 13.25
N GLY A 137 4.40 2.61 14.37
CA GLY A 137 5.83 2.81 14.56
C GLY A 137 6.46 1.63 15.33
N PRO A 138 7.33 0.80 14.72
CA PRO A 138 7.82 0.81 13.34
C PRO A 138 6.92 0.04 12.35
N ARG A 139 7.03 0.35 11.04
CA ARG A 139 6.09 -0.12 9.99
C ARG A 139 6.11 -1.63 9.82
N ASP A 140 4.97 -2.28 9.90
CA ASP A 140 4.88 -3.67 9.49
C ASP A 140 4.97 -3.81 7.96
N LEU A 141 5.83 -4.72 7.49
CA LEU A 141 6.16 -4.90 6.08
C LEU A 141 6.31 -6.37 5.77
N GLU A 142 5.69 -6.79 4.68
CA GLU A 142 5.74 -8.19 4.22
C GLU A 142 6.79 -8.34 3.13
N TRP A 143 7.91 -8.96 3.47
CA TRP A 143 8.94 -9.27 2.48
C TRP A 143 8.76 -10.68 1.95
N PHE A 144 8.34 -10.82 0.70
CA PHE A 144 8.29 -12.11 0.02
C PHE A 144 9.61 -12.42 -0.67
N ALA A 145 10.21 -13.56 -0.35
CA ALA A 145 11.44 -14.01 -1.00
C ALA A 145 11.18 -14.33 -2.48
N MET A 146 11.93 -13.67 -3.37
CA MET A 146 11.86 -13.86 -4.83
C MET A 146 13.17 -14.42 -5.41
N ASP A 147 14.12 -14.80 -4.56
CA ASP A 147 15.43 -15.33 -4.94
C ASP A 147 15.35 -16.43 -6.00
N GLY A 148 16.32 -16.47 -6.90
CA GLY A 148 16.35 -17.47 -7.95
C GLY A 148 17.65 -17.54 -8.72
N VAL A 149 17.82 -18.67 -9.42
CA VAL A 149 18.90 -18.85 -10.39
C VAL A 149 18.34 -18.64 -11.79
N GLY A 150 18.93 -17.69 -12.52
CA GLY A 150 18.48 -17.31 -13.87
C GLY A 150 17.24 -16.40 -13.88
N ARG A 151 16.90 -15.91 -15.07
CA ARG A 151 15.69 -15.10 -15.29
C ARG A 151 14.48 -16.02 -15.34
N ARG A 152 13.42 -15.66 -14.61
CA ARG A 152 12.15 -16.39 -14.59
C ARG A 152 10.98 -15.43 -14.57
N ARG A 153 9.86 -15.84 -15.14
CA ARG A 153 8.65 -15.05 -15.10
C ARG A 153 7.78 -15.44 -13.93
N VAL A 154 7.24 -14.44 -13.25
CA VAL A 154 6.27 -14.62 -12.18
C VAL A 154 5.03 -13.80 -12.48
N ARG A 155 3.88 -14.37 -12.15
CA ARG A 155 2.63 -13.64 -12.07
C ARG A 155 2.24 -13.52 -10.61
N LEU A 156 2.19 -12.29 -10.14
CA LEU A 156 1.69 -11.96 -8.82
C LEU A 156 0.21 -11.62 -8.92
N THR A 157 -0.62 -12.19 -8.06
CA THR A 157 -1.97 -11.69 -7.78
C THR A 157 -2.06 -11.24 -6.33
N LEU A 158 -2.46 -10.00 -6.10
CA LEU A 158 -2.58 -9.37 -4.78
C LEU A 158 -3.97 -8.78 -4.58
N GLU A 159 -4.58 -9.09 -3.45
CA GLU A 159 -5.77 -8.43 -2.92
C GLU A 159 -5.45 -7.90 -1.52
N ALA A 160 -5.92 -6.69 -1.20
CA ALA A 160 -5.69 -6.06 0.11
C ALA A 160 -6.86 -5.16 0.49
N GLU A 161 -7.06 -5.01 1.79
CA GLU A 161 -8.13 -4.17 2.37
C GLU A 161 -7.70 -2.73 2.66
N PHE A 162 -6.46 -2.39 2.30
CA PHE A 162 -5.79 -1.12 2.58
C PHE A 162 -5.11 -0.56 1.32
N PRO A 163 -4.77 0.74 1.30
CA PRO A 163 -3.94 1.32 0.24
C PRO A 163 -2.58 0.64 0.19
N VAL A 164 -2.27 0.00 -0.93
CA VAL A 164 -1.06 -0.81 -1.09
C VAL A 164 0.10 0.06 -1.58
N GLU A 165 1.26 -0.12 -0.96
CA GLU A 165 2.57 0.21 -1.52
C GLU A 165 3.30 -1.12 -1.79
N LEU A 166 3.51 -1.44 -3.07
CA LEU A 166 4.16 -2.67 -3.49
C LEU A 166 5.45 -2.37 -4.23
N GLN A 167 6.55 -2.97 -3.77
CA GLN A 167 7.88 -2.72 -4.31
C GLN A 167 8.56 -4.02 -4.74
N TYR A 168 9.35 -3.96 -5.81
CA TYR A 168 10.28 -5.03 -6.14
C TYR A 168 11.72 -4.58 -5.88
N PHE A 169 12.31 -5.18 -4.87
CA PHE A 169 13.62 -4.87 -4.33
C PHE A 169 14.63 -5.95 -4.76
N ARG A 170 15.73 -5.52 -5.37
CA ARG A 170 16.87 -6.38 -5.70
C ARG A 170 18.01 -6.12 -4.73
N GLY A 171 18.59 -7.19 -4.20
CA GLY A 171 19.66 -7.15 -3.20
C GLY A 171 19.33 -7.92 -1.92
N ASP A 172 20.32 -8.00 -1.05
CA ASP A 172 20.35 -8.78 0.19
C ASP A 172 20.61 -7.94 1.45
N CYS A 173 20.24 -6.65 1.38
CA CYS A 173 20.50 -5.61 2.40
C CYS A 173 21.93 -5.08 2.41
N GLU A 174 22.96 -5.89 2.11
CA GLU A 174 24.37 -5.46 2.11
C GLU A 174 24.72 -4.61 0.86
N GLY A 175 23.98 -4.82 -0.22
CA GLY A 175 24.06 -4.05 -1.43
C GLY A 175 25.06 -4.58 -2.47
N PRO A 176 24.98 -4.06 -3.72
CA PRO A 176 24.13 -2.96 -4.16
C PRO A 176 22.65 -3.34 -4.16
N ASN A 177 21.82 -2.45 -3.62
CA ASN A 177 20.38 -2.60 -3.52
C ASN A 177 19.70 -1.68 -4.54
N GLU A 178 18.61 -2.15 -5.14
CA GLU A 178 17.84 -1.39 -6.13
C GLU A 178 16.34 -1.67 -5.98
N VAL A 179 15.53 -0.62 -5.83
CA VAL A 179 14.08 -0.72 -6.03
C VAL A 179 13.83 -0.60 -7.52
N LYS A 180 13.51 -1.73 -8.17
CA LYS A 180 13.29 -1.76 -9.63
C LYS A 180 12.02 -1.04 -10.04
N TRP A 181 11.00 -1.16 -9.21
CA TRP A 181 9.72 -0.51 -9.39
C TRP A 181 8.95 -0.46 -8.08
N LEU A 182 8.06 0.52 -8.00
CA LEU A 182 7.08 0.69 -6.94
C LEU A 182 5.75 0.99 -7.62
N ILE A 183 4.69 0.33 -7.15
CA ILE A 183 3.34 0.64 -7.57
C ILE A 183 2.45 0.82 -6.35
N ALA A 184 1.48 1.72 -6.50
CA ALA A 184 0.41 1.91 -5.54
C ALA A 184 -0.92 1.84 -6.28
N PRO A 185 -1.59 0.68 -6.31
CA PRO A 185 -2.92 0.58 -6.90
C PRO A 185 -3.93 1.39 -6.05
N ALA A 186 -4.97 1.89 -6.70
CA ALA A 186 -6.06 2.54 -5.98
C ALA A 186 -6.79 1.53 -5.08
N LEU A 187 -7.21 1.98 -3.92
CA LEU A 187 -7.96 1.21 -2.94
C LEU A 187 -9.24 0.64 -3.56
N CYS A 188 -9.62 -0.58 -3.18
CA CYS A 188 -10.86 -1.25 -3.59
C CYS A 188 -11.05 -1.46 -5.11
N THR A 189 -9.97 -1.58 -5.88
CA THR A 189 -10.04 -1.86 -7.34
C THR A 189 -10.07 -3.35 -7.71
N GLY A 190 -10.13 -4.24 -6.71
CA GLY A 190 -10.07 -5.69 -6.87
C GLY A 190 -8.63 -6.21 -6.92
N ALA A 191 -8.47 -7.43 -7.43
CA ALA A 191 -7.17 -8.09 -7.48
C ALA A 191 -6.21 -7.40 -8.45
N LEU A 192 -5.06 -6.97 -7.94
CA LEU A 192 -3.92 -6.51 -8.72
C LEU A 192 -3.18 -7.72 -9.29
N SER A 193 -3.07 -7.81 -10.61
CA SER A 193 -2.27 -8.84 -11.28
C SER A 193 -1.08 -8.23 -12.01
N LEU A 194 0.13 -8.68 -11.70
CA LEU A 194 1.37 -8.24 -12.33
C LEU A 194 2.08 -9.43 -12.96
N ASN A 195 2.59 -9.28 -14.19
CA ASN A 195 3.36 -10.30 -14.88
C ASN A 195 4.73 -9.73 -15.25
N PHE A 196 5.77 -10.12 -14.53
CA PHE A 196 7.11 -9.52 -14.65
C PHE A 196 8.22 -10.57 -14.53
N ILE A 197 9.42 -10.20 -14.98
CA ILE A 197 10.60 -11.04 -14.87
C ILE A 197 11.34 -10.77 -13.57
N VAL A 198 11.64 -11.84 -12.85
CA VAL A 198 12.57 -11.88 -11.73
C VAL A 198 13.94 -12.29 -12.27
N ASP A 199 14.95 -11.50 -11.93
CA ASP A 199 16.34 -11.69 -12.34
C ASP A 199 17.06 -12.71 -11.44
N ASN A 200 18.23 -13.14 -11.90
CA ASN A 200 19.14 -13.94 -11.09
C ASN A 200 19.62 -13.18 -9.85
N GLY A 201 19.64 -13.87 -8.71
CA GLY A 201 20.19 -13.36 -7.45
C GLY A 201 19.15 -13.12 -6.37
N ALA A 202 19.58 -12.39 -5.35
CA ALA A 202 18.79 -12.09 -4.16
C ALA A 202 17.77 -10.96 -4.48
N SER A 203 16.50 -11.21 -4.23
CA SER A 203 15.44 -10.23 -4.46
C SER A 203 14.22 -10.50 -3.59
N SER A 204 13.44 -9.46 -3.35
CA SER A 204 12.22 -9.53 -2.55
C SER A 204 11.14 -8.67 -3.16
N MET A 205 9.89 -9.11 -3.04
CA MET A 205 8.75 -8.23 -3.17
C MET A 205 8.38 -7.72 -1.77
N ILE A 206 8.13 -6.44 -1.63
CA ILE A 206 7.80 -5.82 -0.34
C ILE A 206 6.40 -5.25 -0.45
N LEU A 207 5.49 -5.74 0.38
CA LEU A 207 4.14 -5.21 0.53
C LEU A 207 4.07 -4.42 1.83
N GLY A 208 3.49 -3.22 1.77
CA GLY A 208 3.12 -2.45 2.95
C GLY A 208 1.92 -1.55 2.66
N ALA A 209 1.48 -0.84 3.69
CA ALA A 209 0.44 0.18 3.56
C ALA A 209 1.04 1.52 3.09
N GLY A 210 0.48 2.11 2.05
CA GLY A 210 1.02 3.31 1.40
C GLY A 210 0.23 3.68 0.14
N ASN A 211 0.61 4.80 -0.47
CA ASN A 211 0.12 5.23 -1.77
C ASN A 211 1.31 5.61 -2.68
N SER A 212 1.05 6.31 -3.78
CA SER A 212 2.09 6.73 -4.75
C SER A 212 3.07 7.76 -4.22
N ASP A 213 2.70 8.45 -3.14
CA ASP A 213 3.38 9.64 -2.63
C ASP A 213 4.04 9.39 -1.27
N GLU A 214 3.42 8.56 -0.43
CA GLU A 214 3.91 8.26 0.90
C GLU A 214 3.50 6.87 1.41
N SER A 215 4.32 6.37 2.32
CA SER A 215 3.97 5.19 3.11
C SER A 215 3.03 5.58 4.26
N LEU A 216 1.97 4.81 4.48
CA LEU A 216 1.07 5.04 5.61
C LEU A 216 1.75 4.61 6.91
N ARG A 217 1.65 5.47 7.93
CA ARG A 217 2.22 5.26 9.28
C ARG A 217 1.21 5.22 10.40
N ASN A 218 -0.04 5.55 10.09
CA ASN A 218 -1.19 5.55 11.00
C ASN A 218 -2.41 4.95 10.26
N GLY A 219 -3.48 4.66 10.99
CA GLY A 219 -4.78 4.30 10.43
C GLY A 219 -4.99 2.82 10.09
N LEU A 220 -4.01 1.97 10.38
CA LEU A 220 -4.10 0.51 10.37
C LEU A 220 -3.42 -0.03 11.63
N ASP A 221 -3.92 0.37 12.79
CA ASP A 221 -3.47 -0.23 14.04
C ASP A 221 -3.84 -1.71 14.10
N CYS A 222 -3.15 -2.51 14.88
CA CYS A 222 -3.48 -3.93 14.95
C CYS A 222 -4.85 -4.19 15.62
N ASP A 223 -5.67 -5.08 15.05
CA ASP A 223 -6.96 -5.52 15.64
C ASP A 223 -6.81 -6.66 16.66
N GLU A 224 -5.60 -7.16 16.86
CA GLU A 224 -5.29 -8.25 17.78
C GLU A 224 -4.67 -7.72 19.08
N ILE A 225 -5.14 -8.23 20.21
CA ILE A 225 -4.61 -7.85 21.52
C ILE A 225 -3.25 -8.52 21.72
N ASN A 226 -2.21 -7.71 21.93
CA ASN A 226 -0.92 -8.19 22.38
C ASN A 226 -1.03 -8.72 23.83
N PRO A 227 -0.82 -10.02 24.09
CA PRO A 227 -0.92 -10.58 25.44
C PRO A 227 0.16 -10.07 26.40
N ASP A 228 1.31 -9.65 25.88
CA ASP A 228 2.44 -9.12 26.67
C ASP A 228 2.28 -7.63 26.99
N ASN A 229 1.46 -6.92 26.21
CA ASN A 229 1.14 -5.50 26.42
C ASN A 229 -0.32 -5.22 26.03
N PRO A 230 -1.30 -5.71 26.82
CA PRO A 230 -2.71 -5.51 26.53
C PRO A 230 -3.09 -4.03 26.71
N PRO A 231 -4.08 -3.53 25.96
CA PRO A 231 -4.55 -2.16 26.12
C PRO A 231 -5.13 -1.95 27.53
N GLN A 232 -4.89 -0.78 28.08
CA GLN A 232 -5.50 -0.33 29.32
C GLN A 232 -6.98 0.03 29.10
N PRO A 233 -7.82 0.00 30.15
CA PRO A 233 -9.25 0.28 30.02
C PRO A 233 -9.58 1.69 29.48
N ASP A 234 -8.65 2.63 29.62
CA ASP A 234 -8.74 4.02 29.17
C ASP A 234 -8.04 4.27 27.83
N ASP A 235 -7.35 3.28 27.27
CA ASP A 235 -6.75 3.41 25.94
C ASP A 235 -7.86 3.53 24.89
N PRO A 236 -7.68 4.42 23.88
CA PRO A 236 -8.60 4.49 22.77
C PRO A 236 -8.60 3.15 22.01
N PRO A 237 -9.71 2.80 21.33
CA PRO A 237 -9.71 1.65 20.43
C PRO A 237 -8.68 1.85 19.31
N PRO A 238 -8.12 0.76 18.75
CA PRO A 238 -7.18 0.86 17.64
C PRO A 238 -7.80 1.59 16.46
N GLU A 239 -7.03 2.47 15.82
CA GLU A 239 -7.45 3.21 14.64
C GLU A 239 -7.39 2.30 13.41
N MET A 240 -8.57 1.85 12.98
CA MET A 240 -8.75 1.01 11.78
C MET A 240 -9.54 1.77 10.72
N LEU A 241 -8.84 2.63 9.97
CA LEU A 241 -9.41 3.40 8.86
C LEU A 241 -9.70 2.49 7.66
N PHE A 242 -8.87 1.46 7.46
CA PHE A 242 -9.09 0.41 6.47
C PHE A 242 -8.99 -0.98 7.11
N GLY A 243 -9.09 -2.05 6.32
CA GLY A 243 -8.79 -3.39 6.82
C GLY A 243 -7.29 -3.69 6.74
N ALA A 244 -6.79 -4.61 7.56
CA ALA A 244 -5.36 -4.96 7.60
C ALA A 244 -5.00 -6.16 6.71
N ARG A 245 -5.98 -6.90 6.20
CA ARG A 245 -5.74 -8.20 5.57
C ARG A 245 -5.26 -8.08 4.14
N TRP A 246 -4.40 -9.00 3.76
CA TRP A 246 -3.97 -9.20 2.38
C TRP A 246 -4.04 -10.67 1.97
N ARG A 247 -4.09 -10.90 0.67
CA ARG A 247 -3.97 -12.22 0.03
C ARG A 247 -3.05 -12.09 -1.18
N VAL A 248 -1.99 -12.89 -1.20
CA VAL A 248 -1.00 -12.93 -2.29
C VAL A 248 -0.95 -14.33 -2.88
N ARG A 249 -0.82 -14.42 -4.21
CA ARG A 249 -0.49 -15.65 -4.93
C ARG A 249 0.64 -15.36 -5.89
N VAL A 250 1.65 -16.22 -5.91
CA VAL A 250 2.76 -16.16 -6.86
C VAL A 250 2.66 -17.37 -7.78
N ASP A 251 2.34 -17.15 -9.05
CA ASP A 251 2.38 -18.19 -10.07
C ASP A 251 3.73 -18.11 -10.82
N CYS A 252 4.45 -19.23 -10.88
CA CYS A 252 5.72 -19.31 -11.61
C CYS A 252 5.44 -19.75 -13.04
N LEU A 253 5.81 -18.91 -14.00
CA LEU A 253 5.49 -19.10 -15.41
C LEU A 253 6.76 -19.38 -16.21
N ALA A 254 6.57 -20.01 -17.37
CA ALA A 254 7.63 -20.06 -18.37
C ALA A 254 8.01 -18.62 -18.77
N ILE A 255 9.31 -18.37 -18.98
CA ILE A 255 9.78 -17.01 -19.28
C ILE A 255 9.12 -16.42 -20.53
N GLY A 256 8.81 -17.27 -21.53
CA GLY A 256 8.12 -16.90 -22.76
C GLY A 256 6.60 -16.79 -22.67
N ASP A 257 5.97 -16.96 -21.50
CA ASP A 257 4.53 -16.72 -21.27
C ASP A 257 4.30 -15.22 -21.01
N ILE A 258 4.54 -14.41 -22.05
CA ILE A 258 4.59 -12.96 -22.00
C ILE A 258 3.21 -12.38 -21.69
N ASP A 259 2.13 -12.97 -22.21
CA ASP A 259 0.78 -12.53 -21.91
C ASP A 259 0.25 -13.03 -20.55
N GLY A 260 0.96 -13.99 -19.94
CA GLY A 260 0.64 -14.54 -18.63
C GLY A 260 -0.61 -15.41 -18.65
N ASN A 261 -0.93 -16.08 -19.75
CA ASN A 261 -2.08 -16.98 -19.84
C ASN A 261 -1.81 -18.37 -19.23
N GLY A 262 -0.57 -18.68 -18.87
CA GLY A 262 -0.14 -19.96 -18.29
C GLY A 262 0.50 -20.92 -19.30
N THR A 263 0.61 -20.55 -20.58
CA THR A 263 1.19 -21.36 -21.65
C THR A 263 1.98 -20.49 -22.61
N VAL A 264 3.09 -21.00 -23.12
CA VAL A 264 3.82 -20.34 -24.21
C VAL A 264 3.19 -20.75 -25.53
N GLY A 265 2.85 -19.78 -26.38
CA GLY A 265 2.17 -20.05 -27.64
C GLY A 265 2.24 -18.91 -28.67
N PRO A 266 1.40 -18.99 -29.71
CA PRO A 266 1.40 -18.01 -30.79
C PRO A 266 1.05 -16.58 -30.33
N GLN A 267 0.30 -16.45 -29.22
CA GLN A 267 -0.04 -15.15 -28.65
C GLN A 267 1.20 -14.46 -28.07
N ASP A 268 2.07 -15.19 -27.38
CA ASP A 268 3.35 -14.66 -26.88
C ASP A 268 4.27 -14.22 -28.02
N VAL A 269 4.32 -14.98 -29.11
CA VAL A 269 5.09 -14.61 -30.30
C VAL A 269 4.58 -13.29 -30.86
N ALA A 270 3.27 -13.13 -31.00
CA ALA A 270 2.68 -11.88 -31.47
C ALA A 270 2.98 -10.71 -30.52
N THR A 271 2.88 -10.95 -29.20
CA THR A 271 3.18 -9.96 -28.17
C THR A 271 4.65 -9.51 -28.23
N LEU A 272 5.59 -10.45 -28.36
CA LEU A 272 7.01 -10.16 -28.52
C LEU A 272 7.28 -9.31 -29.78
N LEU A 273 6.72 -9.71 -30.93
CA LEU A 273 6.92 -9.00 -32.19
C LEU A 273 6.30 -7.59 -32.18
N ASN A 274 5.20 -7.39 -31.46
CA ASN A 274 4.60 -6.06 -31.28
C ASN A 274 5.46 -5.16 -30.37
N ALA A 275 6.25 -5.73 -29.47
CA ALA A 275 7.14 -5.02 -28.56
C ALA A 275 8.56 -4.79 -29.14
N TRP A 276 8.79 -5.09 -30.42
CA TRP A 276 10.12 -5.09 -31.03
C TRP A 276 10.84 -3.74 -30.95
N GLY A 277 12.11 -3.77 -30.55
CA GLY A 277 12.97 -2.59 -30.48
C GLY A 277 13.57 -2.35 -29.10
N ALA A 278 14.16 -1.17 -28.91
CA ALA A 278 14.79 -0.82 -27.65
C ALA A 278 13.75 -0.66 -26.53
N VAL A 279 14.04 -1.24 -25.37
CA VAL A 279 13.31 -0.95 -24.14
C VAL A 279 13.75 0.42 -23.64
N ALA A 280 12.80 1.30 -23.35
CA ALA A 280 13.11 2.68 -22.98
C ALA A 280 13.97 2.73 -21.71
N ALA A 281 15.25 3.10 -21.86
CA ALA A 281 16.15 3.31 -20.74
C ALA A 281 15.85 4.65 -20.04
N GLY A 282 15.89 4.67 -18.71
CA GLY A 282 15.81 5.89 -17.91
C GLY A 282 14.44 6.23 -17.32
N PHE A 283 13.42 5.39 -17.54
CA PHE A 283 12.17 5.42 -16.78
C PHE A 283 12.15 4.27 -15.78
N ALA A 284 11.43 4.44 -14.66
CA ALA A 284 11.13 3.32 -13.76
C ALA A 284 10.39 2.24 -14.55
N PHE A 285 10.79 0.99 -14.38
CA PHE A 285 10.11 -0.14 -15.00
C PHE A 285 8.65 -0.18 -14.53
N ASP A 286 7.68 -0.31 -15.43
CA ASP A 286 6.28 -0.49 -15.04
C ASP A 286 5.92 -1.99 -15.13
N PRO A 287 5.70 -2.69 -14.00
CA PRO A 287 5.35 -4.12 -14.01
C PRO A 287 3.94 -4.41 -14.56
N ARG A 288 3.16 -3.37 -14.88
CA ARG A 288 1.86 -3.49 -15.57
C ARG A 288 2.01 -3.46 -17.08
N ALA A 289 3.16 -3.00 -17.59
CA ALA A 289 3.47 -3.04 -19.00
C ALA A 289 3.94 -4.44 -19.42
N ILE A 290 3.84 -4.72 -20.71
CA ILE A 290 4.36 -5.96 -21.30
C ILE A 290 5.89 -5.96 -21.18
N ASP A 291 6.43 -7.00 -20.55
CA ASP A 291 7.86 -7.25 -20.46
C ASP A 291 8.24 -8.32 -21.49
N ALA A 292 8.78 -7.93 -22.65
CA ALA A 292 9.16 -8.84 -23.72
C ALA A 292 10.68 -8.97 -23.92
N ASP A 293 11.48 -8.30 -23.09
CA ASP A 293 12.94 -8.42 -23.05
C ASP A 293 13.30 -9.63 -22.16
N LEU A 294 13.25 -10.81 -22.76
CA LEU A 294 13.39 -12.08 -22.06
C LEU A 294 14.83 -12.34 -21.63
N ASP A 295 15.81 -11.92 -22.44
CA ASP A 295 17.23 -12.10 -22.12
C ASP A 295 17.82 -10.99 -21.23
N GLY A 296 17.12 -9.85 -21.10
CA GLY A 296 17.49 -8.73 -20.23
C GLY A 296 18.56 -7.81 -20.80
N ASN A 297 18.74 -7.81 -22.13
CA ASN A 297 19.76 -6.98 -22.79
C ASN A 297 19.31 -5.53 -23.04
N GLY A 298 18.06 -5.18 -22.71
CA GLY A 298 17.46 -3.87 -22.91
C GLY A 298 16.87 -3.66 -24.31
N VAL A 299 16.75 -4.71 -25.14
CA VAL A 299 16.23 -4.67 -26.51
C VAL A 299 15.43 -5.93 -26.79
N VAL A 300 14.16 -5.76 -27.16
CA VAL A 300 13.34 -6.87 -27.67
C VAL A 300 13.74 -7.18 -29.11
N GLY A 301 14.31 -8.35 -29.33
CA GLY A 301 14.88 -8.75 -30.61
C GLY A 301 14.99 -10.27 -30.83
N ALA A 302 15.89 -10.63 -31.75
CA ALA A 302 16.10 -12.03 -32.13
C ALA A 302 16.57 -12.94 -30.97
N PRO A 303 17.41 -12.48 -30.02
CA PRO A 303 17.72 -13.26 -28.83
C PRO A 303 16.47 -13.65 -28.01
N ASP A 304 15.50 -12.74 -27.85
CA ASP A 304 14.27 -13.01 -27.11
C ASP A 304 13.39 -14.05 -27.80
N ILE A 305 13.35 -14.06 -29.13
CA ILE A 305 12.66 -15.13 -29.89
C ILE A 305 13.26 -16.49 -29.54
N ALA A 306 14.59 -16.59 -29.46
CA ALA A 306 15.25 -17.85 -29.11
C ALA A 306 14.89 -18.28 -27.68
N VAL A 307 14.84 -17.33 -26.73
CA VAL A 307 14.41 -17.60 -25.36
C VAL A 307 12.94 -18.07 -25.32
N LEU A 308 12.04 -17.39 -26.04
CA LEU A 308 10.63 -17.76 -26.14
C LEU A 308 10.47 -19.19 -26.67
N PHE A 309 11.10 -19.52 -27.80
CA PHE A 309 10.98 -20.86 -28.40
C PHE A 309 11.64 -21.97 -27.59
N ASN A 310 12.66 -21.67 -26.77
CA ASN A 310 13.19 -22.65 -25.82
C ASN A 310 12.23 -22.94 -24.66
N SER A 311 11.20 -22.11 -24.49
CA SER A 311 10.18 -22.24 -23.44
C SER A 311 8.80 -22.69 -23.94
N TRP A 312 8.65 -22.94 -25.26
CA TRP A 312 7.43 -23.43 -25.89
C TRP A 312 7.30 -24.96 -25.81
#